data_AF-A0A2S0JNY7-F1
#
_entry.id   AF-A0A2S0JNY7-F1
#
_cell.length_a   1.000
_cell.length_b   1.000
_cell.length_c   1.000
_cell.angle_alpha   90.00
_cell.angle_beta   90.00
_cell.angle_gamma   90.00
#
_symmetry.space_group_name_H-M   'P 1'
#
loop_
_entity.id
_entity.type
_entity.pdbx_description
1 polymer ?
#
loop_
_entity_poly.entity_id
_entity_poly.type
_entity_poly.pdbx_seq_one_letter_code
_entity_poly.pdbx_strand_id
1 'polypeptide(L)' 'MSVKKKAKYSNMVTVISMLVSTYFFIKLVLNKGIEQVHYLTLTLYVVAIVVSIISFIVHWKTKQVIKRNEGHA' A
#
# COMPACT_ATOMS: atom_id res chain seq x y z
N MET A 1 16.49 11.10 -17.51
CA MET A 1 16.28 11.94 -16.30
C MET A 1 17.33 11.53 -15.26
N SER A 2 18.19 12.43 -14.77
CA SER A 2 19.19 12.10 -13.73
C SER A 2 18.51 11.48 -12.49
N VAL A 3 19.11 10.44 -11.90
CA VAL A 3 18.59 9.70 -10.74
C VAL A 3 18.24 10.65 -9.59
N LYS A 4 19.04 11.70 -9.38
CA LYS A 4 18.78 12.76 -8.38
C LYS A 4 17.49 13.56 -8.66
N LYS A 5 17.20 13.87 -9.94
CA LYS A 5 15.95 14.57 -10.33
C LYS A 5 14.73 13.66 -10.16
N LYS A 6 14.86 12.36 -10.44
CA LYS A 6 13.78 11.36 -10.25
C LYS A 6 13.45 11.18 -8.76
N ALA A 7 14.46 11.08 -7.91
CA ALA A 7 14.28 10.98 -6.45
C ALA A 7 13.65 12.25 -5.86
N LYS A 8 14.10 13.44 -6.29
CA LYS A 8 13.51 14.72 -5.85
C LYS A 8 12.03 14.83 -6.23
N TYR A 9 11.68 14.44 -7.47
CA TYR A 9 10.29 14.43 -7.92
C TYR A 9 9.45 13.43 -7.13
N SER A 10 9.95 12.20 -6.94
CA SER A 10 9.26 11.19 -6.12
C SER A 10 9.02 11.69 -4.70
N ASN A 11 10.01 12.32 -4.07
CA ASN A 11 9.88 12.83 -2.71
C ASN A 11 8.85 13.97 -2.62
N MET A 12 8.84 14.87 -3.61
CA MET A 12 7.87 15.95 -3.68
C MET A 12 6.43 15.42 -3.85
N VAL A 13 6.24 14.41 -4.70
CA VAL A 13 4.95 13.74 -4.86
C VAL A 13 4.53 13.06 -3.55
N THR A 14 5.44 12.38 -2.86
CA THR A 14 5.17 11.77 -1.55
C THR A 14 4.71 12.82 -0.54
N VAL A 15 5.44 13.93 -0.39
CA VAL A 15 5.10 15.00 0.56
C VAL A 15 3.73 15.61 0.23
N ILE A 16 3.44 15.91 -1.04
CA ILE A 16 2.14 16.44 -1.45
C ILE A 16 1.02 15.42 -1.14
N SER A 17 1.25 14.14 -1.45
CA SER A 17 0.26 13.10 -1.18
C SER A 17 -0.04 12.96 0.31
N MET A 18 0.97 13.07 1.17
CA MET A 18 0.82 13.04 2.63
C MET A 18 0.00 14.24 3.16
N LEU A 19 0.26 15.44 2.65
CA LEU A 19 -0.48 16.64 3.06
C LEU A 19 -1.95 16.55 2.65
N VAL A 20 -2.21 16.10 1.41
CA VAL A 20 -3.57 15.91 0.89
C VAL A 20 -4.31 14.85 1.71
N SER A 21 -3.70 13.69 1.96
CA SER A 21 -4.32 12.63 2.76
C SER A 21 -4.62 13.09 4.18
N THR A 22 -3.73 13.88 4.79
CA THR A 22 -3.91 14.42 6.15
C THR A 22 -5.09 15.40 6.20
N TYR A 23 -5.19 16.32 5.23
CA TYR A 23 -6.31 17.25 5.14
C TYR A 23 -7.65 16.51 5.00
N PHE A 24 -7.73 15.52 4.12
CA PHE A 24 -8.93 14.72 3.94
C PHE A 24 -9.29 13.94 5.20
N PHE A 25 -8.30 13.36 5.90
CA PHE A 25 -8.51 12.69 7.17
C PHE A 25 -9.14 13.61 8.22
N ILE A 26 -8.57 14.80 8.43
CA ILE A 26 -9.10 15.79 9.38
C ILE A 26 -10.53 16.20 9.00
N LYS A 27 -10.78 16.47 7.71
CA LYS A 27 -12.12 16.82 7.21
C LYS A 27 -13.14 15.69 7.44
N LEU A 28 -12.72 14.43 7.23
CA LEU A 28 -13.55 13.25 7.49
C LEU A 28 -13.88 13.12 8.97
N VAL A 29 -12.88 13.33 9.84
CA VAL A 29 -13.05 13.30 11.30
C VAL A 29 -14.03 14.38 11.76
N LEU A 30 -13.91 15.60 11.24
CA LEU A 30 -14.80 16.71 11.59
C LEU A 30 -16.24 16.48 11.11
N ASN A 31 -16.44 15.88 9.94
CA ASN A 31 -17.79 15.65 9.38
C ASN A 31 -18.49 14.41 9.93
N LYS A 32 -17.76 13.33 10.24
CA LYS A 32 -18.32 12.01 10.58
C LYS A 32 -18.03 11.56 12.01
N GLY A 33 -17.23 12.33 12.74
CA GLY A 33 -16.72 11.96 14.05
C GLY A 33 -15.54 10.98 13.97
N ILE A 34 -14.72 10.96 15.03
CA ILE A 34 -13.54 10.10 15.15
C ILE A 34 -13.89 8.62 15.02
N GLU A 35 -15.02 8.19 15.60
CA GLU A 35 -15.52 6.82 15.60
C GLU A 35 -15.63 6.24 14.18
N GLN A 36 -16.36 6.91 13.27
CA GLN A 36 -16.53 6.41 11.90
C GLN A 36 -15.23 6.37 11.09
N VAL A 37 -14.33 7.32 11.33
CA VAL A 37 -13.01 7.34 10.68
C VAL A 37 -12.11 6.23 11.21
N HIS A 38 -12.21 5.91 12.51
CA HIS A 38 -11.50 4.79 13.12
C HIS A 38 -11.94 3.46 12.51
N TYR A 39 -13.25 3.23 12.37
CA TYR A 39 -13.78 2.04 11.68
C TYR A 39 -13.31 1.94 10.23
N LEU A 40 -13.29 3.06 9.49
CA LEU A 40 -12.78 3.08 8.11
C LEU A 40 -11.29 2.72 8.04
N THR A 41 -10.49 3.28 8.94
CA THR A 41 -9.04 3.03 9.02
C THR A 41 -8.75 1.57 9.38
N LEU A 42 -9.47 1.02 10.36
CA LEU A 42 -9.38 -0.38 10.74
C LEU A 42 -9.74 -1.31 9.58
N THR A 43 -10.81 -0.99 8.84
CA THR A 43 -11.24 -1.75 7.67
C THR A 43 -10.16 -1.76 6.58
N LEU A 44 -9.58 -0.61 6.25
CA LEU A 44 -8.50 -0.51 5.27
C LEU A 44 -7.25 -1.29 5.71
N TYR A 45 -6.92 -1.27 7.01
CA TYR A 45 -5.81 -2.03 7.56
C TYR A 45 -6.01 -3.54 7.44
N VAL A 46 -7.21 -4.04 7.77
CA VAL A 46 -7.56 -5.46 7.61
C VAL A 46 -7.48 -5.89 6.14
N VAL A 47 -8.01 -5.07 5.22
CA VAL A 47 -7.91 -5.34 3.78
C VAL A 47 -6.45 -5.43 3.32
N ALA A 48 -5.59 -4.52 3.79
CA ALA A 48 -4.16 -4.53 3.45
C ALA A 48 -3.45 -5.81 3.93
N ILE A 49 -3.79 -6.31 5.11
CA ILE A 49 -3.27 -7.59 5.63
C ILE A 49 -3.71 -8.74 4.74
N VAL A 50 -5.00 -8.83 4.40
CA VAL A 50 -5.55 -9.90 3.55
C VAL A 50 -4.87 -9.91 2.19
N VAL A 51 -4.72 -8.75 1.56
CA VAL A 51 -4.02 -8.63 0.26
C VAL A 51 -2.56 -9.07 0.37
N SER A 52 -1.87 -8.70 1.47
CA SER A 52 -0.48 -9.09 1.69
C SER A 52 -0.32 -10.61 1.85
N ILE A 53 -1.22 -11.26 2.58
CA ILE A 53 -1.22 -12.72 2.76
C ILE A 53 -1.46 -13.42 1.41
N ILE A 54 -2.46 -12.99 0.65
CA ILE A 54 -2.75 -13.55 -0.69
C ILE A 54 -1.54 -13.39 -1.60
N SER A 55 -0.95 -12.19 -1.63
CA SER A 55 0.23 -11.90 -2.45
C SER A 55 1.42 -12.80 -2.07
N PHE A 56 1.63 -13.04 -0.76
CA PHE A 56 2.64 -13.96 -0.28
C PHE A 56 2.39 -15.41 -0.73
N ILE A 57 1.15 -15.90 -0.61
CA ILE A 57 0.77 -17.26 -1.04
C ILE A 57 0.97 -17.42 -2.55
N VAL A 58 0.51 -16.45 -3.34
CA VAL A 58 0.67 -16.46 -4.80
C VAL A 58 2.16 -16.45 -5.16
N HIS A 59 2.95 -15.57 -4.54
CA HIS A 59 4.39 -15.49 -4.78
C HIS A 59 5.10 -16.79 -4.41
N TRP A 60 4.72 -17.43 -3.30
CA TRP A 60 5.25 -18.73 -2.88
C TRP A 60 4.94 -19.82 -3.91
N LYS A 61 3.67 -19.93 -4.36
CA LYS A 61 3.28 -20.91 -5.37
C LYS A 61 4.03 -20.69 -6.68
N THR A 62 4.15 -19.45 -7.15
CA THR A 62 4.91 -19.12 -8.36
C THR A 62 6.37 -19.53 -8.23
N LYS A 63 7.02 -19.29 -7.09
CA LYS A 63 8.40 -19.75 -6.84
C LYS A 63 8.53 -21.28 -6.84
N GLN A 64 7.55 -22.00 -6.32
CA GLN A 64 7.56 -23.47 -6.36
C GLN A 64 7.38 -24.01 -7.78
N VAL A 65 6.52 -23.39 -8.60
CA VAL A 65 6.32 -23.77 -10.01
C VAL A 65 7.61 -23.55 -10.82
N ILE A 66 8.27 -22.41 -10.63
CA ILE A 66 9.55 -22.12 -11.30
C ILE A 66 10.61 -23.15 -10.89
N LYS A 67 10.77 -23.41 -9.59
CA LYS A 67 11.72 -24.44 -9.10
C LYS A 67 11.42 -25.85 -9.62
N ARG A 68 10.14 -26.20 -9.80
CA ARG A 68 9.75 -27.51 -10.36
C ARG A 68 10.14 -27.61 -11.84
N ASN A 69 9.96 -26.54 -12.61
CA ASN A 69 10.30 -26.53 -14.02
C ASN A 69 11.81 -26.48 -14.29
N GLU A 70 12.60 -25.89 -13.39
CA GLU A 70 14.08 -25.92 -13.46
C GLU A 70 14.69 -27.29 -13.15
N GLY A 71 14.01 -28.14 -12.37
CA GLY A 71 14.47 -29.50 -12.04
C GLY A 71 14.10 -30.58 -13.07
N HIS A 72 13.38 -30.22 -14.14
CA HIS A 72 13.01 -31.11 -15.25
C HIS A 72 13.73 -30.77 -16.57
N ALA A 73 14.67 -29.82 -16.54
CA ALA A 73 15.63 -29.56 -17.61
C ALA A 73 16.97 -30.20 -17.26
#